data_AF-A0A385CIS0-F1
#
_entry.id   AF-A0A385CIS0-F1
#
_cell.length_a   1.000
_cell.length_b   1.000
_cell.length_c   1.000
_cell.angle_alpha   90.00
_cell.angle_beta   90.00
_cell.angle_gamma   90.00
#
_symmetry.space_group_name_H-M   'P 1'
#
loop_
_entity.id
_entity.type
_entity.pdbx_description
1 polymer ?
#
loop_
_entity_poly.entity_id
_entity_poly.type
_entity_poly.pdbx_seq_one_letter_code
_entity_poly.pdbx_strand_id
1 'polypeptide(L)'
;PLGQVNILPESETHTLLVDIQTAKTEYPRDKTVYQLFEEQMKRTPDQAAVIYGEKQFTYRQLNERANQLARTLRKKGVKTDRLTAIICEHEIELVVGILAVLKAGGAYVPIDPDYPKHRIQYIVEDSQADIILTQSHLQKQLELAGTMVFLDQESSYHEDGSDLEPISSTKDLAYVIYTSGSTGKPKGVAIEHQGLT
;
A
#
# COMPACT_ATOMS: atom_id res chain seq x y z
N PRO A 1 -6.11 -48.50 -2.85
CA PRO A 1 -6.72 -47.48 -3.74
C PRO A 1 -5.64 -46.87 -4.65
N LEU A 2 -5.94 -46.67 -5.94
CA LEU A 2 -4.97 -46.13 -6.92
C LEU A 2 -4.38 -44.76 -6.52
N GLY A 3 -5.08 -43.96 -5.72
CA GLY A 3 -4.59 -42.68 -5.21
C GLY A 3 -3.52 -42.74 -4.10
N GLN A 4 -3.03 -43.93 -3.73
CA GLN A 4 -1.97 -44.13 -2.73
C GLN A 4 -0.65 -44.66 -3.33
N VAL A 5 -0.62 -44.88 -4.65
CA VAL A 5 0.61 -45.31 -5.32
C VAL A 5 1.53 -44.10 -5.41
N ASN A 6 2.69 -44.17 -4.77
CA ASN A 6 3.69 -43.12 -4.88
C ASN A 6 4.36 -43.23 -6.26
N ILE A 7 4.13 -42.24 -7.13
CA ILE A 7 4.63 -42.22 -8.52
C ILE A 7 6.01 -41.56 -8.59
N LEU A 8 6.37 -40.78 -7.56
CA LEU A 8 7.65 -40.10 -7.49
C LEU A 8 8.70 -41.00 -6.82
N PRO A 9 9.90 -41.11 -7.41
CA PRO A 9 11.06 -41.68 -6.72
C PRO A 9 11.33 -40.96 -5.40
N GLU A 10 11.89 -41.67 -4.42
CA GLU A 10 12.21 -41.09 -3.10
C GLU A 10 13.17 -39.90 -3.21
N SER A 11 14.10 -39.92 -4.17
CA SER A 11 15.03 -38.81 -4.42
C SER A 11 14.31 -37.55 -4.90
N GLU A 12 13.34 -37.67 -5.81
CA GLU A 12 12.54 -36.53 -6.27
C GLU A 12 11.60 -36.02 -5.16
N THR A 13 11.06 -36.95 -4.36
CA THR A 13 10.25 -36.62 -3.19
C THR A 13 11.07 -35.83 -2.17
N HIS A 14 12.30 -36.25 -1.90
CA HIS A 14 13.22 -35.53 -1.01
C HIS A 14 13.57 -34.15 -1.55
N THR A 15 13.88 -34.02 -2.84
CA THR A 15 14.19 -32.71 -3.42
C THR A 15 12.99 -31.76 -3.37
N LEU A 16 11.79 -32.23 -3.70
CA LEU A 16 10.58 -31.41 -3.69
C LEU A 16 10.12 -31.01 -2.27
N LEU A 17 10.24 -31.92 -1.31
CA LEU A 17 9.71 -31.71 0.05
C LEU A 17 10.75 -31.16 1.03
N VAL A 18 12.03 -31.45 0.82
CA VAL A 18 13.11 -31.07 1.73
C VAL A 18 13.94 -29.99 1.07
N ASP A 19 14.64 -30.29 -0.03
CA ASP A 19 15.66 -29.38 -0.55
C ASP A 19 15.07 -28.04 -1.01
N ILE A 20 13.92 -28.07 -1.71
CA ILE A 20 13.24 -26.85 -2.18
C ILE A 20 12.51 -26.10 -1.06
N GLN A 21 11.91 -26.81 -0.10
CA GLN A 21 11.19 -26.16 1.02
C GLN A 21 12.13 -25.62 2.11
N THR A 22 13.38 -26.06 2.14
CA THR A 22 14.37 -25.67 3.17
C THR A 22 15.14 -24.40 2.81
N ALA A 23 14.90 -23.79 1.65
CA ALA A 23 15.38 -22.44 1.33
C ALA A 23 14.66 -21.37 2.18
N LYS A 24 14.93 -21.36 3.49
CA LYS A 24 14.47 -20.36 4.44
C LYS A 24 15.46 -19.21 4.46
N THR A 25 15.22 -18.21 3.63
CA THR A 25 15.88 -16.92 3.79
C THR A 25 15.30 -16.23 5.02
N GLU A 26 16.15 -15.78 5.95
CA GLU A 26 15.72 -14.98 7.09
C GLU A 26 15.38 -13.57 6.61
N TYR A 27 14.15 -13.15 6.88
CA TYR A 27 13.62 -11.84 6.57
C TYR A 27 13.15 -11.14 7.86
N PRO A 28 13.28 -9.80 8.00
CA PRO A 28 12.81 -9.06 9.18
C PRO A 28 11.28 -9.07 9.27
N ARG A 29 10.72 -10.12 9.88
CA ARG A 29 9.26 -10.30 10.04
C ARG A 29 8.66 -9.46 11.17
N ASP A 30 9.49 -8.73 11.89
CA ASP A 30 9.14 -7.89 13.04
C ASP A 30 8.92 -6.42 12.68
N LYS A 31 9.17 -6.02 11.43
CA LYS A 31 9.00 -4.64 10.97
C LYS A 31 8.02 -4.51 9.83
N THR A 32 7.25 -3.43 9.86
CA THR A 32 6.38 -3.05 8.74
C THR A 32 7.20 -2.45 7.60
N VAL A 33 6.66 -2.48 6.39
CA VAL A 33 7.34 -1.96 5.20
C VAL A 33 7.74 -0.48 5.33
N TYR A 34 6.93 0.36 5.99
CA TYR A 34 7.26 1.78 6.16
C TYR A 34 8.36 2.00 7.20
N GLN A 35 8.49 1.11 8.20
CA GLN A 35 9.61 1.15 9.14
C GLN A 35 10.94 0.80 8.46
N LEU A 36 10.94 -0.20 7.58
CA LEU A 36 12.12 -0.51 6.75
C LEU A 36 12.49 0.67 5.84
N PHE A 37 11.49 1.37 5.29
CA PHE A 37 11.71 2.61 4.53
C PHE A 37 12.34 3.72 5.39
N GLU A 38 11.84 3.95 6.62
CA GLU A 38 12.41 4.94 7.54
C GLU A 38 13.87 4.62 7.91
N GLU A 39 14.21 3.35 8.07
CA GLU A 39 15.59 2.91 8.29
C GLU A 39 16.48 3.21 7.08
N GLN A 40 15.98 2.94 5.87
CA GLN A 40 16.71 3.29 4.66
C GLN A 40 16.87 4.81 4.52
N MET A 41 15.84 5.59 4.84
CA MET A 41 15.91 7.05 4.84
C MET A 41 16.97 7.57 5.81
N LYS A 42 17.05 7.01 7.02
CA LYS A 42 18.09 7.36 8.01
C LYS A 42 19.50 7.06 7.50
N ARG A 43 19.67 6.00 6.70
CA ARG A 43 20.97 5.60 6.13
C ARG A 43 21.40 6.47 4.95
N THR A 44 20.47 6.82 4.06
CA THR A 44 20.78 7.54 2.81
C THR A 44 19.79 8.67 2.54
N PRO A 45 19.70 9.69 3.43
CA PRO A 45 18.61 10.66 3.40
C PRO A 45 18.61 11.54 2.14
N ASP A 46 19.79 11.85 1.63
CA ASP A 46 19.96 12.80 0.52
C ASP A 46 20.06 12.10 -0.85
N GLN A 47 19.93 10.77 -0.89
CA GLN A 47 19.87 9.99 -2.13
C GLN A 47 18.48 10.08 -2.77
N ALA A 48 18.44 9.99 -4.10
CA ALA A 48 17.19 9.91 -4.85
C ALA A 48 16.35 8.69 -4.39
N ALA A 49 15.08 8.92 -4.03
CA ALA A 49 14.14 7.87 -3.70
C ALA A 49 13.14 7.62 -4.83
N VAL A 50 12.64 8.69 -5.45
CA VAL A 50 11.69 8.62 -6.57
C VAL A 50 11.98 9.74 -7.56
N ILE A 51 11.90 9.41 -8.86
CA ILE A 51 12.11 10.32 -9.98
C ILE A 51 10.93 10.14 -10.93
N TYR A 52 10.30 11.24 -11.34
CA TYR A 52 9.24 11.25 -12.35
C TYR A 52 9.39 12.49 -13.25
N GLY A 53 9.69 12.27 -14.53
CA GLY A 53 10.09 13.34 -15.43
C GLY A 53 11.30 14.10 -14.88
N GLU A 54 11.16 15.41 -14.74
CA GLU A 54 12.21 16.29 -14.19
C GLU A 54 12.11 16.46 -12.66
N LYS A 55 11.05 15.96 -12.03
CA LYS A 55 10.86 16.03 -10.57
C LYS A 55 11.56 14.85 -9.90
N GLN A 56 12.15 15.11 -8.74
CA GLN A 56 12.79 14.09 -7.92
C GLN A 56 12.60 14.43 -6.43
N PHE A 57 12.32 13.40 -5.63
CA PHE A 57 12.45 13.48 -4.17
C PHE A 57 13.60 12.63 -3.69
N THR A 58 14.36 13.17 -2.74
CA THR A 58 15.26 12.37 -1.91
C THR A 58 14.48 11.52 -0.90
N TYR A 59 15.13 10.54 -0.28
CA TYR A 59 14.52 9.77 0.81
C TYR A 59 13.99 10.66 1.94
N ARG A 60 14.75 11.70 2.31
CA ARG A 60 14.33 12.67 3.34
C ARG A 60 13.07 13.42 2.92
N GLN A 61 13.05 14.00 1.72
CA GLN A 61 11.92 14.77 1.21
C GLN A 61 10.66 13.92 1.09
N LEU A 62 10.80 12.70 0.56
CA LEU A 62 9.69 11.76 0.44
C LEU A 62 9.14 11.37 1.82
N ASN A 63 10.02 11.09 2.79
CA ASN A 63 9.62 10.73 4.14
C ASN A 63 8.90 11.86 4.86
N GLU A 64 9.46 13.08 4.83
CA GLU A 64 8.85 14.25 5.44
C GLU A 64 7.47 14.54 4.83
N ARG A 65 7.37 14.53 3.50
CA ARG A 65 6.10 14.76 2.81
C ARG A 65 5.05 13.69 3.15
N ALA A 66 5.45 12.42 3.19
CA ALA A 66 4.57 11.32 3.58
C ALA A 66 4.15 11.42 5.06
N ASN A 67 5.04 11.86 5.96
CA ASN A 67 4.76 12.05 7.37
C ASN A 67 3.72 13.17 7.60
N GLN A 68 3.85 14.28 6.88
CA GLN A 68 2.87 15.38 6.96
C GLN A 68 1.48 14.90 6.54
N LEU A 69 1.39 14.19 5.42
CA LEU A 69 0.13 13.64 4.94
C LEU A 69 -0.41 12.55 5.89
N ALA A 70 0.44 11.70 6.44
CA ALA A 70 0.04 10.66 7.40
C ALA A 70 -0.61 11.26 8.65
N ARG A 71 -0.10 12.38 9.17
CA ARG A 71 -0.72 13.10 10.30
C ARG A 71 -2.09 13.65 9.92
N THR A 72 -2.22 14.26 8.75
CA THR A 72 -3.53 14.69 8.20
C THR A 72 -4.50 13.52 8.11
N LEU A 73 -4.07 12.38 7.58
CA LEU A 73 -4.87 11.16 7.46
C LEU A 73 -5.33 10.61 8.82
N ARG A 74 -4.44 10.55 9.82
CA ARG A 74 -4.82 10.16 11.20
C ARG A 74 -5.89 11.09 11.77
N LYS A 75 -5.78 12.41 11.57
CA LYS A 75 -6.80 13.38 12.00
C LYS A 75 -8.13 13.20 11.27
N LYS A 76 -8.12 12.72 10.03
CA LYS A 76 -9.33 12.39 9.25
C LYS A 76 -9.93 11.02 9.60
N GLY A 77 -9.24 10.21 10.40
CA GLY A 77 -9.76 8.96 10.94
C GLY A 77 -9.10 7.69 10.41
N VAL A 78 -8.00 7.79 9.66
CA VAL A 78 -7.20 6.60 9.30
C VAL A 78 -6.64 5.96 10.58
N LYS A 79 -6.75 4.63 10.64
CA LYS A 79 -6.27 3.76 11.72
C LYS A 79 -6.05 2.35 11.17
N THR A 80 -5.55 1.46 12.02
CA THR A 80 -5.35 0.05 11.70
C THR A 80 -6.61 -0.63 11.16
N ASP A 81 -6.40 -1.54 10.19
CA ASP A 81 -7.43 -2.29 9.46
C ASP A 81 -8.51 -1.44 8.77
N ARG A 82 -8.23 -0.16 8.51
CA ARG A 82 -9.08 0.71 7.68
C ARG A 82 -8.44 0.94 6.32
N LEU A 83 -9.27 0.77 5.30
CA LEU A 83 -8.88 0.95 3.91
C LEU A 83 -9.01 2.42 3.50
N THR A 84 -7.98 2.92 2.81
CA THR A 84 -7.97 4.24 2.18
C THR A 84 -7.81 4.05 0.68
N ALA A 85 -8.77 4.54 -0.10
CA ALA A 85 -8.68 4.49 -1.56
C ALA A 85 -7.66 5.52 -2.04
N ILE A 86 -6.82 5.15 -3.00
CA ILE A 86 -5.93 6.08 -3.70
C ILE A 86 -6.32 6.07 -5.18
N ILE A 87 -6.87 7.19 -5.64
CA ILE A 87 -7.32 7.41 -7.02
C ILE A 87 -6.49 8.57 -7.58
N CYS A 88 -5.36 8.24 -8.20
CA CYS A 88 -4.36 9.22 -8.64
C CYS A 88 -3.70 8.73 -9.92
N GLU A 89 -3.33 9.66 -10.79
CA GLU A 89 -2.45 9.37 -11.92
C GLU A 89 -1.05 8.94 -11.44
N HIS A 90 -0.26 8.33 -12.33
CA HIS A 90 1.08 7.86 -11.98
C HIS A 90 2.05 9.03 -11.86
N GLU A 91 2.14 9.64 -10.68
CA GLU A 91 3.05 10.74 -10.34
C GLU A 91 3.80 10.46 -9.02
N ILE A 92 4.70 11.35 -8.60
CA ILE A 92 5.44 11.24 -7.31
C ILE A 92 4.48 11.17 -6.13
N GLU A 93 3.36 11.89 -6.25
CA GLU A 93 2.25 12.01 -5.33
C GLU A 93 1.64 10.65 -4.98
N LEU A 94 1.65 9.67 -5.90
CA LEU A 94 1.21 8.30 -5.63
C LEU A 94 2.08 7.63 -4.56
N VAL A 95 3.41 7.77 -4.67
CA VAL A 95 4.35 7.18 -3.71
C VAL A 95 4.21 7.85 -2.34
N VAL A 96 4.02 9.17 -2.34
CA VAL A 96 3.71 9.94 -1.12
C VAL A 96 2.43 9.43 -0.46
N GLY A 97 1.35 9.26 -1.24
CA GLY A 97 0.06 8.77 -0.77
C GLY A 97 0.14 7.35 -0.18
N ILE A 98 0.83 6.44 -0.86
CA ILE A 98 1.05 5.06 -0.37
C ILE A 98 1.78 5.08 0.98
N LEU A 99 2.93 5.75 1.06
CA LEU A 99 3.69 5.81 2.30
C LEU A 99 2.90 6.49 3.43
N ALA A 100 2.15 7.55 3.10
CA ALA A 100 1.34 8.27 4.08
C ALA A 100 0.22 7.41 4.68
N VAL A 101 -0.48 6.60 3.85
CA VAL A 101 -1.52 5.68 4.35
C VAL A 101 -0.91 4.64 5.30
N LEU A 102 0.21 4.04 4.90
CA LEU A 102 0.89 3.01 5.70
C LEU A 102 1.41 3.60 7.03
N LYS A 103 2.05 4.79 6.99
CA LYS A 103 2.51 5.51 8.18
C LYS A 103 1.35 5.99 9.06
N ALA A 104 0.21 6.31 8.47
CA ALA A 104 -1.01 6.61 9.22
C ALA A 104 -1.57 5.38 9.93
N GLY A 105 -1.12 4.17 9.57
CA GLY A 105 -1.51 2.89 10.13
C GLY A 105 -2.59 2.15 9.32
N GLY A 106 -3.05 2.71 8.20
CA GLY A 106 -4.06 2.11 7.35
C GLY A 106 -3.49 1.25 6.23
N ALA A 107 -4.38 0.60 5.48
CA ALA A 107 -4.07 -0.08 4.24
C ALA A 107 -4.59 0.70 3.03
N TYR A 108 -3.85 0.69 1.92
CA TYR A 108 -4.27 1.40 0.72
C TYR A 108 -4.98 0.48 -0.28
N VAL A 109 -5.90 1.05 -1.05
CA VAL A 109 -6.57 0.42 -2.18
C VAL A 109 -6.27 1.26 -3.42
N PRO A 110 -5.31 0.85 -4.27
CA PRO A 110 -4.99 1.61 -5.47
C PRO A 110 -6.09 1.41 -6.52
N ILE A 111 -6.56 2.49 -7.10
CA ILE A 111 -7.59 2.49 -8.13
C ILE A 111 -7.13 3.38 -9.26
N ASP A 112 -7.05 2.80 -10.45
CA ASP A 112 -6.70 3.52 -11.67
C ASP A 112 -7.82 4.53 -12.03
N PRO A 113 -7.52 5.84 -12.15
CA PRO A 113 -8.52 6.84 -12.53
C PRO A 113 -9.09 6.63 -13.94
N ASP A 114 -8.38 5.92 -14.83
CA ASP A 114 -8.85 5.63 -16.19
C ASP A 114 -9.86 4.47 -16.25
N TYR A 115 -10.14 3.81 -15.11
CA TYR A 115 -11.18 2.81 -15.06
C TYR A 115 -12.57 3.40 -15.33
N PRO A 116 -13.48 2.63 -15.95
CA PRO A 116 -14.87 3.04 -16.07
C PRO A 116 -15.45 3.43 -14.71
N LYS A 117 -16.23 4.52 -14.64
CA LYS A 117 -16.81 5.05 -13.39
C LYS A 117 -17.47 3.99 -12.50
N HIS A 118 -18.27 3.10 -13.09
CA HIS A 118 -18.95 2.03 -12.35
C HIS A 118 -17.96 1.06 -11.67
N ARG A 119 -16.78 0.85 -12.25
CA ARG A 119 -15.72 0.00 -11.68
C ARG A 119 -15.04 0.70 -10.51
N ILE A 120 -14.76 2.00 -10.63
CA ILE A 120 -14.23 2.81 -9.53
C ILE A 120 -15.21 2.81 -8.35
N GLN A 121 -16.50 3.11 -8.61
CA GLN A 121 -17.57 3.07 -7.61
C GLN A 121 -17.66 1.72 -6.91
N TYR A 122 -17.68 0.62 -7.68
CA TYR A 122 -17.71 -0.72 -7.12
C TYR A 122 -16.53 -0.99 -6.17
N ILE A 123 -15.30 -0.64 -6.56
CA ILE A 123 -14.11 -0.89 -5.73
C ILE A 123 -14.18 -0.07 -4.43
N VAL A 124 -14.58 1.20 -4.51
CA VAL A 124 -14.71 2.08 -3.33
C VAL A 124 -15.80 1.57 -2.39
N GLU A 125 -16.96 1.17 -2.92
CA GLU A 125 -18.07 0.61 -2.14
C GLU A 125 -17.71 -0.74 -1.48
N ASP A 126 -17.11 -1.67 -2.24
CA ASP A 126 -16.73 -3.00 -1.74
C ASP A 126 -15.60 -2.91 -0.70
N SER A 127 -14.64 -1.99 -0.90
CA SER A 127 -13.57 -1.74 0.07
C SER A 127 -14.03 -0.98 1.31
N GLN A 128 -15.21 -0.38 1.31
CA GLN A 128 -15.71 0.46 2.41
C GLN A 128 -14.70 1.57 2.79
N ALA A 129 -13.97 2.09 1.81
CA ALA A 129 -12.97 3.13 2.06
C ALA A 129 -13.66 4.47 2.32
N ASP A 130 -13.66 4.90 3.59
CA ASP A 130 -14.25 6.17 4.02
C ASP A 130 -13.41 7.41 3.62
N ILE A 131 -12.13 7.19 3.33
CA ILE A 131 -11.17 8.23 2.95
C ILE A 131 -10.64 7.92 1.56
N ILE A 132 -10.61 8.96 0.71
CA ILE A 132 -10.19 8.88 -0.68
C ILE A 132 -9.06 9.91 -0.89
N LEU A 133 -7.86 9.42 -1.18
CA LEU A 133 -6.76 10.24 -1.67
C LEU A 133 -6.87 10.41 -3.18
N THR A 134 -6.88 11.65 -3.66
CA THR A 134 -6.99 11.94 -5.09
C THR A 134 -6.34 13.27 -5.48
N GLN A 135 -6.37 13.63 -6.75
CA GLN A 135 -5.94 14.94 -7.26
C GLN A 135 -7.17 15.83 -7.52
N SER A 136 -6.99 17.15 -7.34
CA SER A 136 -8.09 18.12 -7.41
C SER A 136 -8.81 18.11 -8.77
N HIS A 137 -8.08 17.84 -9.85
CA HIS A 137 -8.66 17.80 -11.20
C HIS A 137 -9.54 16.55 -11.44
N LEU A 138 -9.32 15.46 -10.70
CA LEU A 138 -10.13 14.23 -10.78
C LEU A 138 -11.44 14.33 -9.99
N GLN A 139 -11.54 15.28 -9.04
CA GLN A 139 -12.69 15.43 -8.13
C GLN A 139 -14.04 15.40 -8.86
N LYS A 140 -14.17 16.12 -9.98
CA LYS A 140 -15.44 16.21 -10.73
C LYS A 140 -15.85 14.90 -11.39
N GLN A 141 -14.89 14.02 -11.68
CA GLN A 141 -15.15 12.73 -12.31
C GLN A 141 -15.57 11.69 -11.27
N LEU A 142 -15.13 11.89 -10.03
CA LEU A 142 -15.33 11.03 -8.87
C LEU A 142 -16.55 11.47 -8.08
N GLU A 143 -17.75 11.09 -8.53
CA GLU A 143 -18.98 11.21 -7.75
C GLU A 143 -19.03 10.10 -6.69
N LEU A 144 -18.10 10.15 -5.73
CA LEU A 144 -17.91 9.13 -4.70
C LEU A 144 -18.32 9.67 -3.32
N ALA A 145 -18.91 8.79 -2.50
CA ALA A 145 -19.12 9.06 -1.08
C ALA A 145 -17.80 8.88 -0.33
N GLY A 146 -17.48 9.79 0.59
CA GLY A 146 -16.29 9.71 1.44
C GLY A 146 -15.62 11.05 1.67
N THR A 147 -14.62 11.05 2.56
CA THR A 147 -13.79 12.23 2.82
C THR A 147 -12.64 12.27 1.82
N MET A 148 -12.67 13.24 0.91
CA MET A 148 -11.59 13.45 -0.05
C MET A 148 -10.42 14.22 0.60
N VAL A 149 -9.21 13.74 0.34
CA VAL A 149 -7.95 14.39 0.68
C VAL A 149 -7.14 14.54 -0.60
N PHE A 150 -6.68 15.76 -0.89
CA PHE A 150 -6.06 16.09 -2.16
C PHE A 150 -4.54 16.01 -2.08
N LEU A 151 -3.94 15.17 -2.92
CA LEU A 151 -2.48 14.97 -2.99
C LEU A 151 -1.75 16.17 -3.61
N ASP A 152 -2.44 16.96 -4.43
CA ASP A 152 -1.94 18.13 -5.13
C ASP A 152 -2.21 19.46 -4.38
N GLN A 153 -2.75 19.40 -3.16
CA GLN A 153 -3.01 20.59 -2.34
C GLN A 153 -2.08 20.67 -1.13
N GLU A 154 -1.42 21.82 -0.96
CA GLU A 154 -0.51 22.06 0.17
C GLU A 154 -1.22 22.01 1.53
N SER A 155 -2.54 22.27 1.55
CA SER A 155 -3.38 22.13 2.74
C SER A 155 -3.39 20.70 3.31
N SER A 156 -3.01 19.68 2.55
CA SER A 156 -2.90 18.31 3.05
C SER A 156 -1.59 18.02 3.79
N TYR A 157 -0.61 18.94 3.72
CA TYR A 157 0.77 18.74 4.18
C TYR A 157 1.24 19.77 5.23
N HIS A 158 0.31 20.43 5.91
CA HIS A 158 0.59 21.51 6.87
C HIS A 158 1.09 21.04 8.24
N GLU A 159 1.19 19.73 8.45
CA GLU A 159 1.60 19.14 9.72
C GLU A 159 3.13 19.05 9.86
N ASP A 160 3.59 18.57 11.01
CA ASP A 160 4.99 18.25 11.26
C ASP A 160 5.47 17.09 10.35
N GLY A 161 6.74 17.15 9.91
CA GLY A 161 7.35 16.18 9.00
C GLY A 161 8.20 15.08 9.67
N SER A 162 8.34 15.07 10.99
CA SER A 162 9.10 14.03 11.70
C SER A 162 8.40 12.67 11.64
N ASP A 163 9.12 11.57 11.90
CA ASP A 163 8.52 10.24 11.92
C ASP A 163 7.36 10.18 12.93
N LEU A 164 6.30 9.45 12.58
CA LEU A 164 5.14 9.27 13.45
C LEU A 164 5.39 8.07 14.37
N GLU A 165 4.83 8.10 15.57
CA GLU A 165 4.78 6.90 16.42
C GLU A 165 4.08 5.76 15.66
N PRO A 166 4.72 4.58 15.53
CA PRO A 166 4.12 3.41 14.91
C PRO A 166 2.86 2.98 15.66
N ILE A 167 1.76 2.76 14.93
CA ILE A 167 0.50 2.25 15.50
C ILE A 167 0.04 0.94 14.89
N SER A 168 0.65 0.51 13.78
CA SER A 168 0.35 -0.76 13.12
C SER A 168 1.41 -1.82 13.37
N SER A 169 1.00 -3.08 13.28
CA SER A 169 1.82 -4.27 13.43
C SER A 169 2.12 -4.91 12.06
N THR A 170 3.04 -5.88 12.03
CA THR A 170 3.33 -6.63 10.80
C THR A 170 2.16 -7.50 10.32
N LYS A 171 1.19 -7.78 11.20
CA LYS A 171 -0.01 -8.56 10.86
C LYS A 171 -1.18 -7.69 10.40
N ASP A 172 -1.03 -6.38 10.47
CA ASP A 172 -2.07 -5.47 10.00
C ASP A 172 -2.00 -5.38 8.48
N LEU A 173 -3.13 -5.05 7.85
CA LEU A 173 -3.20 -4.90 6.40
C LEU A 173 -2.27 -3.79 5.91
N ALA A 174 -1.57 -4.06 4.81
CA ALA A 174 -0.80 -3.07 4.07
C ALA A 174 -1.55 -2.57 2.83
N TYR A 175 -2.20 -3.48 2.08
CA TYR A 175 -2.99 -3.10 0.91
C TYR A 175 -4.05 -4.12 0.54
N VAL A 176 -4.99 -3.67 -0.30
CA VAL A 176 -5.94 -4.53 -1.01
C VAL A 176 -5.88 -4.21 -2.50
N ILE A 177 -5.59 -5.22 -3.33
CA ILE A 177 -5.61 -5.08 -4.80
C ILE A 177 -6.77 -5.88 -5.37
N TYR A 178 -7.55 -5.24 -6.25
CA TYR A 178 -8.68 -5.87 -6.92
C TYR A 178 -8.27 -6.56 -8.20
N THR A 179 -8.59 -7.85 -8.30
CA THR A 179 -8.33 -8.68 -9.49
C THR A 179 -9.62 -9.04 -10.19
N SER A 180 -9.56 -9.34 -11.50
CA SER A 180 -10.71 -9.84 -12.24
C SER A 180 -11.12 -11.21 -11.70
N GLY A 181 -12.28 -11.28 -11.03
CA GLY A 181 -12.82 -12.55 -10.55
C GLY A 181 -13.35 -13.42 -11.69
N SER A 182 -13.15 -14.73 -11.59
CA SER A 182 -13.75 -15.71 -12.52
C SER A 182 -15.27 -15.66 -12.57
N THR A 183 -15.91 -15.12 -11.53
CA THR A 183 -17.36 -14.90 -11.40
C THR A 183 -17.80 -13.55 -11.98
N GLY A 184 -16.94 -12.83 -12.72
CA GLY A 184 -17.23 -11.55 -13.36
C GLY A 184 -17.10 -10.33 -12.43
N LYS A 185 -17.33 -10.48 -11.12
CA LYS A 185 -17.11 -9.42 -10.12
C LYS A 185 -15.65 -9.39 -9.65
N PRO A 186 -14.99 -8.21 -9.62
CA PRO A 186 -13.65 -8.08 -9.05
C PRO A 186 -13.60 -8.52 -7.58
N LYS A 187 -12.47 -9.12 -7.17
CA LYS A 187 -12.24 -9.54 -5.77
C LYS A 187 -11.02 -8.81 -5.20
N GLY A 188 -11.17 -8.22 -4.02
CA GLY A 188 -10.08 -7.63 -3.25
C GLY A 188 -9.20 -8.70 -2.62
N VAL A 189 -7.91 -8.70 -2.96
CA VAL A 189 -6.89 -9.54 -2.34
C VAL A 189 -6.19 -8.71 -1.27
N ALA A 190 -6.38 -9.05 0.00
CA ALA A 190 -5.81 -8.35 1.14
C ALA A 190 -4.44 -8.94 1.51
N ILE A 191 -3.46 -8.06 1.71
CA ILE A 191 -2.08 -8.42 2.03
C ILE A 191 -1.64 -7.67 3.29
N GLU A 192 -1.12 -8.41 4.26
CA GLU A 192 -0.54 -7.88 5.50
C GLU A 192 0.88 -7.36 5.26
N HIS A 193 1.37 -6.50 6.16
CA HIS A 193 2.75 -6.01 6.12
C HIS A 193 3.80 -7.14 6.08
N GLN A 194 3.57 -8.23 6.82
CA GLN A 194 4.45 -9.40 6.86
C GLN A 194 4.54 -10.12 5.50
N GLY A 195 3.54 -9.98 4.62
CA GLY A 195 3.60 -10.51 3.26
C GLY A 195 4.57 -9.73 2.35
N LEU A 196 5.00 -8.54 2.77
CA LEU A 196 5.92 -7.67 2.05
C LEU A 196 7.35 -7.67 2.60
N THR A 197 7.55 -8.19 3.81
CA THR A 197 8.82 -8.10 4.54
C THR A 197 9.44 -9.46 4.83
#